data_AF-G3VLK2-F1
#
_entry.id   AF-G3VLK2-F1
#
_cell.length_a   1.000
_cell.length_b   1.000
_cell.length_c   1.000
_cell.angle_alpha   90.00
_cell.angle_beta   90.00
_cell.angle_gamma   90.00
#
_symmetry.space_group_name_H-M   'P 1'
#
loop_
_entity.id
_entity.type
_entity.pdbx_description
1 polymer ?
#
loop_
_entity_poly.entity_id
_entity_poly.type
_entity_poly.pdbx_seq_one_letter_code
_entity_poly.pdbx_strand_id
1 'polypeptide(L)'
;MSTTFLQSSSSTYGGGFGGGSLRGASLLAGGGYGGGSLYRGGQISASSAKFVSSGSVGGYGGGMSYGFGGGTSGGFSAGYGGAFGGGFDLGGSDGGHLSGNEKVTMQNLNDRLASYLDKVRALEEANAGLEVKIRDWYQKQGPTSPERDYSPYFKTIKELQDKIMEAKADNSGIVLEIDNTQLAIEDFRNKYENELHLRQNVESDIRDLHKVMEEMNLLKTDLEMKIEDLKEQLDLLKKNHEEEMKEYTNQLVGQVNVEMDAAPGVDLTRALSEMREQYEGIAEKNRQDAEAWFFSKTEELSKEVASNTEMIQSSKTEITDLRRTLQGLEIELQSQLSVKAGLESSLAETENRYATQLQQIQGIISNIEVQLSELRNEMECQNQQYNMLLDIKTRLEQEIATYHSLLEGQDSKMVDLRTREGSLGGIDGSSSSSKVQITTEESVDGKVISSQKREV
;
A
#
# COMPACT_ATOMS: atom_id res chain seq x y z
N MET A 1 -43.16 65.48 35.83
CA MET A 1 -42.22 64.33 35.90
C MET A 1 -42.60 63.38 34.78
N SER A 2 -41.63 63.05 33.92
CA SER A 2 -41.63 62.20 32.70
C SER A 2 -42.49 62.70 31.51
N THR A 3 -41.97 63.44 30.51
CA THR A 3 -41.12 63.06 29.32
C THR A 3 -41.86 62.08 28.38
N THR A 4 -42.08 62.28 27.06
CA THR A 4 -41.23 62.73 25.93
C THR A 4 -42.16 62.94 24.69
N PHE A 5 -42.24 64.12 24.05
CA PHE A 5 -41.59 64.64 22.82
C PHE A 5 -42.06 64.13 21.43
N LEU A 6 -42.30 65.12 20.55
CA LEU A 6 -42.78 65.06 19.16
C LEU A 6 -41.65 64.91 18.11
N GLN A 7 -42.05 64.50 16.91
CA GLN A 7 -41.75 65.13 15.59
C GLN A 7 -40.78 64.46 14.58
N SER A 8 -41.36 64.24 13.38
CA SER A 8 -40.91 64.36 11.97
C SER A 8 -39.60 63.78 11.39
N SER A 9 -39.82 63.04 10.30
CA SER A 9 -39.29 63.23 8.92
C SER A 9 -37.91 63.87 8.70
N SER A 10 -37.04 63.17 7.96
CA SER A 10 -36.38 63.73 6.76
C SER A 10 -35.68 62.66 5.91
N SER A 11 -35.74 62.93 4.61
CA SER A 11 -35.19 62.25 3.43
C SER A 11 -33.70 62.55 3.18
N THR A 12 -33.02 61.67 2.43
CA THR A 12 -32.03 61.95 1.35
C THR A 12 -31.34 60.62 0.99
N TYR A 13 -30.80 60.31 -0.21
CA TYR A 13 -30.94 60.72 -1.61
C TYR A 13 -30.03 59.76 -2.42
N GLY A 14 -30.33 59.52 -3.70
CA GLY A 14 -29.44 58.89 -4.70
C GLY A 14 -29.87 57.46 -5.07
N GLY A 15 -30.36 57.14 -6.27
CA GLY A 15 -30.28 57.80 -7.57
C GLY A 15 -29.44 56.94 -8.52
N GLY A 16 -30.08 56.20 -9.43
CA GLY A 16 -29.40 55.37 -10.42
C GLY A 16 -30.37 54.72 -11.41
N PHE A 17 -30.54 55.38 -12.56
CA PHE A 17 -31.37 55.05 -13.72
C PHE A 17 -31.09 53.68 -14.36
N GLY A 18 -32.09 53.11 -15.06
CA GLY A 18 -31.80 52.28 -16.23
C GLY A 18 -32.89 51.32 -16.73
N GLY A 19 -33.89 51.84 -17.46
CA GLY A 19 -34.38 51.19 -18.68
C GLY A 19 -35.45 50.10 -18.56
N GLY A 20 -36.73 50.50 -18.63
CA GLY A 20 -37.79 49.63 -19.12
C GLY A 20 -37.85 49.63 -20.65
N SER A 21 -38.23 48.49 -21.24
CA SER A 21 -38.95 48.48 -22.53
C SER A 21 -39.94 47.32 -22.56
N LEU A 22 -41.13 47.67 -23.06
CA LEU A 22 -42.34 46.88 -23.13
C LEU A 22 -42.47 46.18 -24.50
N ARG A 23 -43.36 45.18 -24.50
CA ARG A 23 -44.20 44.66 -25.60
C ARG A 23 -43.70 43.44 -26.37
N GLY A 24 -44.57 42.43 -26.41
CA GLY A 24 -44.52 41.35 -27.39
C GLY A 24 -45.37 40.14 -27.01
N ALA A 25 -46.69 40.32 -26.87
CA ALA A 25 -47.61 39.19 -26.80
C ALA A 25 -47.69 38.52 -28.18
N SER A 26 -47.54 37.20 -28.23
CA SER A 26 -48.15 36.38 -29.29
C SER A 26 -48.47 34.98 -28.77
N LEU A 27 -49.69 34.59 -29.06
CA LEU A 27 -50.36 33.32 -28.79
C LEU A 27 -49.88 32.27 -29.80
N LEU A 28 -49.67 31.03 -29.36
CA LEU A 28 -49.78 29.74 -30.10
C LEU A 28 -49.47 28.64 -29.06
N ALA A 29 -50.46 27.91 -28.53
CA ALA A 29 -51.08 26.72 -29.11
C ALA A 29 -50.07 25.58 -29.39
N GLY A 30 -50.24 24.44 -28.69
CA GLY A 30 -49.60 23.17 -29.04
C GLY A 30 -48.97 22.46 -27.85
N GLY A 31 -49.59 21.36 -27.41
CA GLY A 31 -49.12 20.53 -26.30
C GLY A 31 -48.05 19.50 -26.68
N GLY A 32 -47.90 18.51 -25.80
CA GLY A 32 -47.34 17.20 -26.15
C GLY A 32 -45.97 16.89 -25.54
N TYR A 33 -46.00 16.00 -24.56
CA TYR A 33 -44.91 15.13 -24.14
C TYR A 33 -44.34 14.32 -25.32
N GLY A 34 -43.05 13.97 -25.26
CA GLY A 34 -42.55 12.74 -25.88
C GLY A 34 -41.14 12.77 -26.44
N GLY A 35 -40.31 11.82 -25.99
CA GLY A 35 -39.43 11.10 -26.92
C GLY A 35 -37.93 11.34 -26.82
N GLY A 36 -37.31 11.06 -25.66
CA GLY A 36 -35.88 10.78 -25.58
C GLY A 36 -35.60 9.29 -25.80
N SER A 37 -35.29 8.89 -27.03
CA SER A 37 -34.61 7.62 -27.31
C SER A 37 -33.67 7.78 -28.49
N LEU A 38 -32.36 7.81 -28.21
CA LEU A 38 -31.37 7.36 -29.17
C LEU A 38 -30.33 6.50 -28.46
N TYR A 39 -30.38 5.22 -28.81
CA TYR A 39 -29.44 4.17 -28.49
C TYR A 39 -28.02 4.55 -28.92
N ARG A 40 -27.06 4.44 -27.99
CA ARG A 40 -25.68 4.06 -28.35
C ARG A 40 -25.02 3.32 -27.18
N GLY A 41 -24.89 2.00 -27.35
CA GLY A 41 -23.71 1.20 -27.01
C GLY A 41 -23.29 1.14 -25.55
N GLY A 42 -23.50 -0.03 -24.94
CA GLY A 42 -23.17 -0.32 -23.55
C GLY A 42 -21.68 -0.16 -23.19
N GLN A 43 -21.46 0.16 -21.92
CA GLN A 43 -20.18 0.00 -21.27
C GLN A 43 -20.20 -1.25 -20.39
N ILE A 44 -19.23 -2.11 -20.68
CA ILE A 44 -18.73 -3.19 -19.85
C ILE A 44 -17.88 -2.52 -18.76
N SER A 45 -18.29 -2.64 -17.49
CA SER A 45 -17.39 -2.41 -16.36
C SER A 45 -16.47 -3.62 -16.24
N ALA A 46 -15.22 -3.43 -16.65
CA ALA A 46 -14.11 -4.31 -16.34
C ALA A 46 -13.04 -3.48 -15.63
N SER A 47 -12.65 -3.98 -14.46
CA SER A 47 -11.57 -3.50 -13.64
C SER A 47 -10.26 -3.44 -14.41
N SER A 48 -9.57 -2.31 -14.42
CA SER A 48 -8.10 -2.28 -14.47
C SER A 48 -7.56 -0.92 -14.06
N ALA A 49 -6.69 -0.96 -13.06
CA ALA A 49 -5.94 0.16 -12.52
C ALA A 49 -4.97 0.76 -13.54
N LYS A 50 -4.94 2.10 -13.64
CA LYS A 50 -3.75 2.93 -13.94
C LYS A 50 -3.93 4.28 -13.23
N PHE A 51 -3.17 4.52 -12.16
CA PHE A 51 -1.92 5.31 -12.16
C PHE A 51 -2.08 6.70 -12.77
N VAL A 52 -2.29 7.69 -11.89
CA VAL A 52 -2.15 9.12 -12.20
C VAL A 52 -0.87 9.64 -11.55
N SER A 53 -0.14 10.36 -12.38
CA SER A 53 1.07 11.12 -12.12
C SER A 53 0.83 12.32 -11.21
N SER A 54 1.66 12.47 -10.18
CA SER A 54 2.07 13.73 -9.56
C SER A 54 3.39 13.42 -8.85
N GLY A 55 4.53 13.93 -9.25
CA GLY A 55 4.91 15.33 -9.05
C GLY A 55 6.12 15.32 -8.13
N SER A 56 7.29 15.58 -8.70
CA SER A 56 8.61 15.58 -8.05
C SER A 56 8.66 16.38 -6.75
N VAL A 57 9.13 15.75 -5.67
CA VAL A 57 9.91 16.39 -4.60
C VAL A 57 11.02 15.41 -4.21
N GLY A 58 12.25 15.90 -4.23
CA GLY A 58 13.48 15.11 -4.23
C GLY A 58 13.78 14.38 -2.92
N GLY A 59 14.19 13.12 -3.04
CA GLY A 59 14.89 12.39 -2.00
C GLY A 59 16.39 12.37 -2.29
N TYR A 60 17.18 13.04 -1.45
CA TYR A 60 18.61 12.78 -1.34
C TYR A 60 18.81 11.46 -0.58
N GLY A 61 19.47 10.49 -1.21
CA GLY A 61 19.76 9.19 -0.62
C GLY A 61 20.72 8.39 -1.50
N GLY A 62 21.94 8.91 -1.70
CA GLY A 62 22.98 8.24 -2.45
C GLY A 62 23.61 7.10 -1.66
N GLY A 63 23.15 5.87 -1.88
CA GLY A 63 23.85 4.65 -1.52
C GLY A 63 24.76 4.22 -2.67
N MET A 64 26.08 4.33 -2.49
CA MET A 64 27.08 3.87 -3.44
C MET A 64 27.18 2.33 -3.42
N SER A 65 26.67 1.69 -4.47
CA SER A 65 26.94 0.29 -4.78
C SER A 65 27.95 0.21 -5.92
N TYR A 66 29.15 -0.28 -5.63
CA TYR A 66 30.14 -0.61 -6.65
C TYR A 66 29.81 -1.97 -7.25
N GLY A 67 29.03 -1.97 -8.33
CA GLY A 67 28.90 -3.10 -9.25
C GLY A 67 29.98 -3.00 -10.33
N PHE A 68 31.03 -3.80 -10.24
CA PHE A 68 32.04 -3.94 -11.30
C PHE A 68 31.56 -5.02 -12.28
N GLY A 69 31.11 -4.60 -13.45
CA GLY A 69 30.70 -5.50 -14.53
C GLY A 69 30.97 -4.89 -15.90
N GLY A 70 31.77 -5.61 -16.71
CA GLY A 70 31.81 -5.48 -18.16
C GLY A 70 33.06 -4.82 -18.75
N GLY A 71 33.85 -5.59 -19.49
CA GLY A 71 34.97 -5.04 -20.28
C GLY A 71 35.82 -6.09 -20.99
N THR A 72 35.22 -6.90 -21.87
CA THR A 72 35.94 -7.71 -22.87
C THR A 72 36.71 -6.82 -23.84
N SER A 73 38.05 -6.93 -23.89
CA SER A 73 38.83 -6.53 -25.07
C SER A 73 40.28 -7.05 -25.00
N GLY A 74 40.80 -7.47 -26.15
CA GLY A 74 42.23 -7.30 -26.46
C GLY A 74 43.14 -8.50 -26.25
N GLY A 75 43.01 -9.52 -27.10
CA GLY A 75 44.15 -10.39 -27.41
C GLY A 75 45.18 -9.61 -28.24
N PHE A 76 46.42 -9.57 -27.78
CA PHE A 76 47.58 -9.25 -28.61
C PHE A 76 48.76 -10.15 -28.23
N SER A 77 49.08 -11.01 -29.19
CA SER A 77 50.32 -11.76 -29.32
C SER A 77 51.51 -10.81 -29.50
N ALA A 78 52.58 -10.99 -28.73
CA ALA A 78 53.89 -10.45 -29.03
C ALA A 78 54.93 -11.55 -28.81
N GLY A 79 55.36 -12.15 -29.92
CA GLY A 79 56.55 -12.99 -29.96
C GLY A 79 57.80 -12.12 -29.87
N TYR A 80 58.79 -12.59 -29.12
CA TYR A 80 60.17 -12.19 -29.27
C TYR A 80 61.02 -13.44 -29.41
N GLY A 81 61.41 -13.71 -30.65
CA GLY A 81 62.56 -14.55 -30.97
C GLY A 81 63.83 -13.71 -30.83
N GLY A 82 64.85 -14.30 -30.23
CA GLY A 82 66.19 -13.73 -30.13
C GLY A 82 67.20 -14.87 -30.10
N ALA A 83 67.74 -15.17 -31.28
CA ALA A 83 68.76 -16.16 -31.51
C ALA A 83 70.11 -15.75 -30.88
N PHE A 84 70.78 -16.68 -30.21
CA PHE A 84 72.23 -16.73 -30.13
C PHE A 84 72.66 -18.17 -30.44
N GLY A 85 73.30 -18.33 -31.58
CA GLY A 85 73.94 -19.56 -32.02
C GLY A 85 75.42 -19.34 -32.28
N GLY A 86 76.17 -20.45 -32.28
CA GLY A 86 77.57 -20.58 -32.70
C GLY A 86 78.57 -20.42 -31.55
N GLY A 87 79.60 -21.24 -31.37
CA GLY A 87 80.12 -22.35 -32.16
C GLY A 87 81.46 -22.82 -31.56
N PHE A 88 81.65 -24.14 -31.55
CA PHE A 88 82.87 -24.85 -31.96
C PHE A 88 84.23 -24.14 -31.96
N ASP A 89 85.21 -24.77 -31.29
CA ASP A 89 86.40 -25.40 -31.89
C ASP A 89 87.71 -25.14 -31.12
N LEU A 90 88.42 -26.23 -30.79
CA LEU A 90 89.89 -26.42 -30.85
C LEU A 90 90.17 -27.81 -30.22
N GLY A 91 90.36 -28.87 -31.01
CA GLY A 91 91.66 -29.24 -31.62
C GLY A 91 92.56 -29.87 -30.54
N GLY A 92 92.97 -31.14 -30.55
CA GLY A 92 93.32 -32.01 -31.66
C GLY A 92 94.82 -32.33 -31.57
N SER A 93 95.17 -33.61 -31.38
CA SER A 93 96.52 -34.22 -31.19
C SER A 93 97.16 -33.94 -29.81
N ASP A 94 97.76 -34.90 -29.12
CA ASP A 94 98.82 -35.79 -29.57
C ASP A 94 98.85 -37.11 -28.78
N GLY A 95 99.34 -38.16 -29.43
CA GLY A 95 99.39 -39.51 -28.90
C GLY A 95 100.56 -39.76 -27.94
N GLY A 96 100.33 -40.69 -27.01
CA GLY A 96 101.41 -41.41 -26.35
C GLY A 96 101.69 -40.98 -24.91
N HIS A 97 101.03 -41.64 -23.95
CA HIS A 97 101.69 -42.37 -22.85
C HIS A 97 100.62 -42.81 -21.82
N LEU A 98 100.37 -44.11 -21.77
CA LEU A 98 99.40 -44.80 -20.92
C LEU A 98 99.83 -44.84 -19.43
N SER A 99 100.08 -43.70 -18.79
CA SER A 99 100.41 -43.64 -17.35
C SER A 99 100.13 -42.27 -16.66
N GLY A 100 99.11 -41.50 -17.11
CA GLY A 100 98.82 -40.15 -16.58
C GLY A 100 97.34 -39.80 -16.32
N ASN A 101 96.39 -40.69 -16.64
CA ASN A 101 94.95 -40.35 -16.62
C ASN A 101 94.39 -40.08 -15.22
N GLU A 102 94.79 -40.83 -14.19
CA GLU A 102 94.15 -40.76 -12.86
C GLU A 102 94.43 -39.44 -12.12
N LYS A 103 95.65 -38.90 -12.27
CA LYS A 103 96.06 -37.67 -11.58
C LYS A 103 95.41 -36.41 -12.19
N VAL A 104 95.25 -36.37 -13.52
CA VAL A 104 94.58 -35.27 -14.22
C VAL A 104 93.07 -35.32 -13.98
N THR A 105 92.46 -36.51 -13.92
CA THR A 105 91.05 -36.63 -13.53
C THR A 105 90.81 -36.22 -12.08
N MET A 106 91.74 -36.51 -11.16
CA MET A 106 91.67 -36.06 -9.77
C MET A 106 91.87 -34.55 -9.61
N GLN A 107 92.72 -33.93 -10.43
CA GLN A 107 92.85 -32.48 -10.48
C GLN A 107 91.57 -31.83 -11.02
N ASN A 108 90.99 -32.33 -12.10
CA ASN A 108 89.73 -31.79 -12.64
C ASN A 108 88.56 -31.88 -11.63
N LEU A 109 88.48 -32.97 -10.89
CA LEU A 109 87.50 -33.13 -9.80
C LEU A 109 87.76 -32.17 -8.64
N ASN A 110 89.02 -31.96 -8.25
CA ASN A 110 89.38 -30.98 -7.23
C ASN A 110 89.11 -29.54 -7.67
N ASP A 111 89.41 -29.18 -8.91
CA ASP A 111 89.12 -27.85 -9.46
C ASP A 111 87.60 -27.61 -9.52
N ARG A 112 86.83 -28.66 -9.86
CA ARG A 112 85.38 -28.62 -9.84
C ARG A 112 84.84 -28.50 -8.41
N LEU A 113 85.42 -29.21 -7.44
CA LEU A 113 85.05 -29.09 -6.02
C LEU A 113 85.40 -27.71 -5.46
N ALA A 114 86.54 -27.13 -5.82
CA ALA A 114 86.89 -25.76 -5.48
C ALA A 114 85.88 -24.76 -6.07
N SER A 115 85.50 -24.92 -7.33
CA SER A 115 84.45 -24.09 -7.96
C SER A 115 83.08 -24.24 -7.29
N TYR A 116 82.74 -25.45 -6.79
CA TYR A 116 81.52 -25.67 -6.01
C TYR A 116 81.60 -25.01 -4.63
N LEU A 117 82.75 -25.10 -3.93
CA LEU A 117 82.94 -24.43 -2.65
C LEU A 117 82.88 -22.90 -2.77
N ASP A 118 83.46 -22.34 -3.82
CA ASP A 118 83.36 -20.90 -4.10
C ASP A 118 81.93 -20.49 -4.43
N LYS A 119 81.18 -21.33 -5.16
CA LYS A 119 79.76 -21.09 -5.43
C LYS A 119 78.89 -21.21 -4.19
N VAL A 120 79.19 -22.13 -3.28
CA VAL A 120 78.50 -22.25 -1.99
C VAL A 120 78.77 -21.02 -1.12
N ARG A 121 80.02 -20.56 -1.04
CA ARG A 121 80.35 -19.31 -0.31
C ARG A 121 79.64 -18.09 -0.89
N ALA A 122 79.61 -17.94 -2.21
CA ALA A 122 78.90 -16.84 -2.86
C ALA A 122 77.39 -16.89 -2.61
N LEU A 123 76.80 -18.09 -2.55
CA LEU A 123 75.39 -18.27 -2.20
C LEU A 123 75.12 -17.99 -0.73
N GLU A 124 75.99 -18.42 0.18
CA GLU A 124 75.89 -18.12 1.62
C GLU A 124 75.95 -16.60 1.88
N GLU A 125 76.85 -15.88 1.22
CA GLU A 125 76.97 -14.42 1.33
C GLU A 125 75.73 -13.70 0.77
N ALA A 126 75.22 -14.15 -0.38
CA ALA A 126 73.99 -13.61 -0.96
C ALA A 126 72.77 -13.87 -0.05
N ASN A 127 72.70 -15.06 0.57
CA ASN A 127 71.61 -15.41 1.46
C ASN A 127 71.65 -14.60 2.76
N ALA A 128 72.84 -14.40 3.34
CA ALA A 128 73.03 -13.51 4.49
C ALA A 128 72.60 -12.07 4.18
N GLY A 129 72.91 -11.57 2.97
CA GLY A 129 72.46 -10.25 2.51
C GLY A 129 70.94 -10.13 2.36
N LEU A 130 70.26 -11.20 1.92
CA LEU A 130 68.80 -11.24 1.81
C LEU A 130 68.13 -11.30 3.19
N GLU A 131 68.67 -12.05 4.14
CA GLU A 131 68.15 -12.11 5.52
C GLU A 131 68.18 -10.75 6.21
N VAL A 132 69.26 -9.99 6.03
CA VAL A 132 69.37 -8.63 6.57
C VAL A 132 68.31 -7.71 5.96
N LYS A 133 68.10 -7.79 4.63
CA LYS A 133 67.04 -7.01 3.95
C LYS A 133 65.64 -7.38 4.44
N ILE A 134 65.37 -8.66 4.68
CA ILE A 134 64.09 -9.13 5.23
C ILE A 134 63.89 -8.58 6.65
N ARG A 135 64.92 -8.65 7.51
CA ARG A 135 64.86 -8.09 8.87
C ARG A 135 64.62 -6.58 8.86
N ASP A 136 65.33 -5.84 8.03
CA ASP A 136 65.14 -4.40 7.86
C ASP A 136 63.74 -4.06 7.34
N TRP A 137 63.19 -4.88 6.44
CA TRP A 137 61.84 -4.68 5.91
C TRP A 137 60.79 -4.91 7.00
N TYR A 138 60.91 -5.98 7.80
CA TYR A 138 60.01 -6.24 8.93
C TYR A 138 60.14 -5.18 10.03
N GLN A 139 61.32 -4.62 10.26
CA GLN A 139 61.50 -3.55 11.25
C GLN A 139 60.89 -2.23 10.78
N LYS A 140 60.94 -1.93 9.47
CA LYS A 140 60.31 -0.74 8.87
C LYS A 140 58.81 -0.89 8.67
N GLN A 141 58.31 -2.11 8.51
CA GLN A 141 56.88 -2.44 8.36
C GLN A 141 56.22 -2.91 9.65
N GLY A 142 56.98 -3.05 10.74
CA GLY A 142 56.41 -3.21 12.08
C GLY A 142 55.45 -2.05 12.35
N PRO A 143 54.30 -2.29 13.00
CA PRO A 143 53.21 -1.33 13.09
C PRO A 143 53.64 -0.09 13.91
N THR A 144 54.31 0.84 13.24
CA THR A 144 54.72 2.16 13.73
C THR A 144 53.73 3.22 13.25
N SER A 145 52.48 2.82 13.07
CA SER A 145 51.36 3.76 13.04
C SER A 145 50.76 3.72 14.45
N PRO A 146 50.73 4.84 15.19
CA PRO A 146 50.00 4.87 16.47
C PRO A 146 48.59 4.35 16.19
N GLU A 147 48.09 3.45 17.02
CA GLU A 147 46.68 3.00 16.97
C GLU A 147 45.83 4.24 16.74
N ARG A 148 45.19 4.33 15.57
CA ARG A 148 44.30 5.45 15.27
C ARG A 148 43.15 5.34 16.25
N ASP A 149 43.11 6.22 17.24
CA ASP A 149 42.04 6.23 18.23
C ASP A 149 40.69 6.54 17.56
N TYR A 150 39.91 5.50 17.30
CA TYR A 150 38.57 5.61 16.69
C TYR A 150 37.46 5.94 17.71
N SER A 151 37.80 6.03 19.00
CA SER A 151 36.90 6.38 20.10
C SER A 151 35.97 7.60 19.85
N PRO A 152 36.45 8.76 19.35
CA PRO A 152 35.58 9.90 19.07
C PRO A 152 34.55 9.63 17.96
N TYR A 153 34.86 8.76 16.99
CA TYR A 153 33.90 8.38 15.94
C TYR A 153 32.76 7.56 16.51
N PHE A 154 33.00 6.66 17.47
CA PHE A 154 31.94 5.92 18.14
C PHE A 154 30.97 6.83 18.91
N LYS A 155 31.50 7.87 19.56
CA LYS A 155 30.65 8.87 20.24
C LYS A 155 29.75 9.62 19.25
N THR A 156 30.31 10.11 18.15
CA THR A 156 29.53 10.81 17.11
C THR A 156 28.51 9.89 16.41
N ILE A 157 28.86 8.63 16.16
CA ILE A 157 27.94 7.63 15.61
C ILE A 157 26.76 7.41 16.57
N LYS A 158 27.03 7.27 17.87
CA LYS A 158 25.98 7.09 18.87
C LYS A 158 25.06 8.32 18.95
N GLU A 159 25.62 9.52 19.00
CA GLU A 159 24.83 10.76 18.97
C GLU A 159 23.96 10.88 17.71
N LEU A 160 24.45 10.43 16.55
CA LEU A 160 23.65 10.39 15.32
C LEU A 160 22.56 9.32 15.37
N GLN A 161 22.84 8.15 15.94
CA GLN A 161 21.83 7.10 16.14
C GLN A 161 20.70 7.58 17.06
N ASP A 162 21.04 8.25 18.16
CA ASP A 162 20.06 8.80 19.10
C ASP A 162 19.18 9.85 18.41
N LYS A 163 19.76 10.76 17.63
CA LYS A 163 19.01 11.74 16.82
C LYS A 163 18.09 11.10 15.79
N ILE A 164 18.54 10.01 15.14
CA ILE A 164 17.71 9.26 14.19
C ILE A 164 16.53 8.61 14.91
N MET A 165 16.75 8.05 16.11
CA MET A 165 15.67 7.45 16.89
C MET A 165 14.66 8.49 17.38
N GLU A 166 15.12 9.65 17.85
CA GLU A 166 14.27 10.77 18.22
C GLU A 166 13.44 11.26 17.03
N ALA A 167 14.09 11.54 15.89
CA ALA A 167 13.40 11.95 14.67
C ALA A 167 12.39 10.89 14.16
N LYS A 168 12.69 9.60 14.34
CA LYS A 168 11.77 8.51 14.00
C LYS A 168 10.57 8.46 14.94
N ALA A 169 10.77 8.69 16.24
CA ALA A 169 9.69 8.78 17.22
C ALA A 169 8.78 9.98 16.93
N ASP A 170 9.37 11.15 16.67
CA ASP A 170 8.64 12.37 16.28
C ASP A 170 7.84 12.17 14.99
N ASN A 171 8.46 11.57 13.97
CA ASN A 171 7.77 11.26 12.71
C ASN A 171 6.58 10.30 12.95
N SER A 172 6.76 9.29 13.81
CA SER A 172 5.66 8.39 14.18
C SER A 172 4.53 9.14 14.90
N GLY A 173 4.87 10.09 15.78
CA GLY A 173 3.89 10.98 16.44
C GLY A 173 3.13 11.85 15.46
N ILE A 174 3.83 12.47 14.49
CA ILE A 174 3.21 13.28 13.43
C ILE A 174 2.28 12.45 12.56
N VAL A 175 2.67 11.23 12.17
CA VAL A 175 1.81 10.32 11.40
C VAL A 175 0.52 10.01 12.16
N LEU A 176 0.62 9.72 13.46
CA LEU A 176 -0.58 9.48 14.29
C LEU A 176 -1.47 10.73 14.40
N GLU A 177 -0.89 11.92 14.50
CA GLU A 177 -1.66 13.17 14.50
C GLU A 177 -2.35 13.40 13.14
N ILE A 178 -1.66 13.11 12.03
CA ILE A 178 -2.26 13.13 10.68
C ILE A 178 -3.45 12.18 10.61
N ASP A 179 -3.28 10.92 11.03
CA ASP A 179 -4.35 9.93 11.00
C ASP A 179 -5.53 10.36 11.89
N ASN A 180 -5.26 10.92 13.08
CA ASN A 180 -6.29 11.45 13.97
C ASN A 180 -7.07 12.61 13.32
N THR A 181 -6.37 13.57 12.72
CA THR A 181 -7.01 14.70 12.02
C THR A 181 -7.81 14.25 10.80
N GLN A 182 -7.35 13.23 10.07
CA GLN A 182 -8.08 12.64 8.95
C GLN A 182 -9.38 11.97 9.42
N LEU A 183 -9.32 11.16 10.48
CA LEU A 183 -10.52 10.56 11.09
C LEU A 183 -11.51 11.64 11.57
N ALA A 184 -11.02 12.72 12.18
CA ALA A 184 -11.87 13.84 12.59
C ALA A 184 -12.53 14.55 11.39
N ILE A 185 -11.81 14.72 10.28
CA ILE A 185 -12.34 15.27 9.03
C ILE A 185 -13.44 14.36 8.46
N GLU A 186 -13.21 13.05 8.43
CA GLU A 186 -14.20 12.07 7.96
C GLU A 186 -15.45 12.06 8.85
N ASP A 187 -15.29 12.15 10.17
CA ASP A 187 -16.40 12.27 11.11
C ASP A 187 -17.23 13.54 10.87
N PHE A 188 -16.59 14.69 10.66
CA PHE A 188 -17.30 15.93 10.34
C PHE A 188 -17.98 15.87 8.98
N ARG A 189 -17.34 15.23 7.99
CA ARG A 189 -17.94 15.00 6.67
C ARG A 189 -19.19 14.13 6.78
N ASN A 190 -19.13 13.01 7.48
CA ASN A 190 -20.28 12.13 7.70
C ASN A 190 -21.41 12.85 8.44
N LYS A 191 -21.08 13.66 9.46
CA LYS A 191 -22.06 14.50 10.15
C LYS A 191 -22.71 15.52 9.22
N TYR A 192 -21.92 16.18 8.37
CA TYR A 192 -22.43 17.12 7.38
C TYR A 192 -23.34 16.45 6.34
N GLU A 193 -22.95 15.31 5.80
CA GLU A 193 -23.76 14.55 4.83
C GLU A 193 -25.09 14.10 5.46
N ASN A 194 -25.07 13.62 6.71
CA ASN A 194 -26.27 13.25 7.45
C ASN A 194 -27.20 14.45 7.71
N GLU A 195 -26.65 15.58 8.14
CA GLU A 195 -27.43 16.81 8.38
C GLU A 195 -28.00 17.36 7.08
N LEU A 196 -27.24 17.31 5.98
CA LEU A 196 -27.71 17.72 4.66
C LEU A 196 -28.90 16.86 4.21
N HIS A 197 -28.83 15.54 4.40
CA HIS A 197 -29.92 14.63 4.09
C HIS A 197 -31.15 14.92 4.96
N LEU A 198 -30.98 15.12 6.26
CA LEU A 198 -32.08 15.49 7.16
C LEU A 198 -32.73 16.81 6.74
N ARG A 199 -31.92 17.82 6.40
CA ARG A 199 -32.39 19.12 5.90
C ARG A 199 -33.19 18.98 4.62
N GLN A 200 -32.74 18.16 3.67
CA GLN A 200 -33.46 17.88 2.42
C GLN A 200 -34.81 17.20 2.67
N ASN A 201 -34.88 16.26 3.61
CA ASN A 201 -36.15 15.62 4.00
C ASN A 201 -37.12 16.65 4.59
N VAL A 202 -36.66 17.47 5.54
CA VAL A 202 -37.48 18.54 6.13
C VAL A 202 -37.93 19.55 5.06
N GLU A 203 -37.08 19.90 4.10
CA GLU A 203 -37.47 20.75 2.97
C GLU A 203 -38.49 20.08 2.03
N SER A 204 -38.47 18.76 1.90
CA SER A 204 -39.52 18.03 1.20
C SER A 204 -40.83 18.13 1.97
N ASP A 205 -40.82 17.83 3.26
CA ASP A 205 -42.01 17.88 4.12
C ASP A 205 -42.64 19.28 4.15
N ILE A 206 -41.82 20.34 4.21
CA ILE A 206 -42.31 21.74 4.14
C ILE A 206 -42.99 22.02 2.80
N ARG A 207 -42.43 21.52 1.68
CA ARG A 207 -43.04 21.69 0.36
C ARG A 207 -44.37 20.94 0.26
N ASP A 208 -44.44 19.73 0.80
CA ASP A 208 -45.66 18.94 0.82
C ASP A 208 -46.73 19.60 1.71
N LEU A 209 -46.35 20.13 2.87
CA LEU A 209 -47.25 20.92 3.73
C LEU A 209 -47.76 22.20 3.05
N HIS A 210 -46.91 22.92 2.32
CA HIS A 210 -47.36 24.06 1.52
C HIS A 210 -48.36 23.64 0.43
N LYS A 211 -48.12 22.51 -0.25
CA LYS A 211 -49.07 21.98 -1.24
C LYS A 211 -50.42 21.65 -0.61
N VAL A 212 -50.44 20.98 0.54
CA VAL A 212 -51.69 20.70 1.27
C VAL A 212 -52.39 21.99 1.70
N MET A 213 -51.64 23.02 2.10
CA MET A 213 -52.20 24.33 2.43
C MET A 213 -52.82 25.01 1.20
N GLU A 214 -52.17 24.95 0.04
CA GLU A 214 -52.70 25.46 -1.24
C GLU A 214 -53.98 24.72 -1.65
N GLU A 215 -53.99 23.39 -1.56
CA GLU A 215 -55.18 22.56 -1.82
C GLU A 215 -56.34 22.93 -0.88
N MET A 216 -56.05 23.12 0.42
CA MET A 216 -57.08 23.50 1.39
C MET A 216 -57.59 24.93 1.19
N ASN A 217 -56.72 25.87 0.78
CA ASN A 217 -57.12 27.21 0.41
C ASN A 217 -58.02 27.20 -0.84
N LEU A 218 -57.70 26.37 -1.84
CA LEU A 218 -58.53 26.21 -3.03
C LEU A 218 -59.92 25.65 -2.69
N LEU A 219 -59.98 24.60 -1.85
CA LEU A 219 -61.25 24.05 -1.35
C LEU A 219 -62.05 25.08 -0.55
N LYS A 220 -61.38 25.88 0.28
CA LYS A 220 -62.02 26.98 1.02
C LYS A 220 -62.63 27.99 0.05
N THR A 221 -61.91 28.43 -0.98
CA THR A 221 -62.44 29.39 -1.97
C THR A 221 -63.60 28.80 -2.77
N ASP A 222 -63.57 27.51 -3.11
CA ASP A 222 -64.69 26.82 -3.78
C ASP A 222 -65.95 26.77 -2.89
N LEU A 223 -65.78 26.49 -1.59
CA LEU A 223 -66.88 26.53 -0.63
C LEU A 223 -67.41 27.95 -0.41
N GLU A 224 -66.54 28.96 -0.36
CA GLU A 224 -66.94 30.37 -0.27
C GLU A 224 -67.75 30.81 -1.50
N MET A 225 -67.33 30.39 -2.71
CA MET A 225 -68.10 30.62 -3.93
C MET A 225 -69.48 29.95 -3.90
N LYS A 226 -69.58 28.69 -3.45
CA LYS A 226 -70.86 27.98 -3.30
C LYS A 226 -71.78 28.66 -2.28
N ILE A 227 -71.21 29.18 -1.19
CA ILE A 227 -71.97 29.94 -0.19
C ILE A 227 -72.52 31.22 -0.82
N GLU A 228 -71.73 31.94 -1.61
CA GLU A 228 -72.16 33.18 -2.25
C GLU A 228 -73.24 32.93 -3.32
N ASP A 229 -73.07 31.91 -4.17
CA ASP A 229 -74.08 31.48 -5.15
C ASP A 229 -75.42 31.13 -4.46
N LEU A 230 -75.39 30.38 -3.36
CA LEU A 230 -76.59 30.07 -2.59
C LEU A 230 -77.25 31.31 -1.96
N LYS A 231 -76.47 32.30 -1.52
CA LYS A 231 -77.02 33.57 -1.03
C LYS A 231 -77.66 34.37 -2.16
N GLU A 232 -77.02 34.46 -3.32
CA GLU A 232 -77.59 35.13 -4.50
C GLU A 232 -78.91 34.48 -4.91
N GLN A 233 -78.99 33.14 -4.95
CA GLN A 233 -80.24 32.42 -5.22
C GLN A 233 -81.33 32.71 -4.17
N LEU A 234 -80.95 32.80 -2.89
CA LEU A 234 -81.88 33.10 -1.81
C LEU A 234 -82.43 34.54 -1.92
N ASP A 235 -81.57 35.51 -2.25
CA ASP A 235 -81.97 36.89 -2.45
C ASP A 235 -82.82 37.08 -3.71
N LEU A 236 -82.51 36.37 -4.80
CA LEU A 236 -83.37 36.31 -5.99
C LEU A 236 -84.75 35.74 -5.66
N LEU A 237 -84.82 34.65 -4.89
CA LEU A 237 -86.08 34.04 -4.48
C LEU A 237 -86.91 34.97 -3.59
N LYS A 238 -86.27 35.67 -2.63
CA LYS A 238 -86.94 36.68 -1.80
C LYS A 238 -87.48 37.83 -2.64
N LYS A 239 -86.69 38.35 -3.58
CA LYS A 239 -87.11 39.43 -4.47
C LYS A 239 -88.27 39.01 -5.34
N ASN A 240 -88.21 37.81 -5.93
CA ASN A 240 -89.30 37.24 -6.71
C ASN A 240 -90.58 37.10 -5.86
N HIS A 241 -90.47 36.59 -4.64
CA HIS A 241 -91.61 36.51 -3.73
C HIS A 241 -92.17 37.90 -3.36
N GLU A 242 -91.32 38.90 -3.13
CA GLU A 242 -91.77 40.27 -2.86
C GLU A 242 -92.49 40.89 -4.07
N GLU A 243 -91.99 40.64 -5.28
CA GLU A 243 -92.63 41.06 -6.53
C GLU A 243 -93.99 40.36 -6.74
N GLU A 244 -94.06 39.04 -6.56
CA GLU A 244 -95.32 38.28 -6.61
C GLU A 244 -96.33 38.78 -5.56
N MET A 245 -95.90 39.04 -4.32
CA MET A 245 -96.78 39.59 -3.28
C MET A 245 -97.27 41.00 -3.61
N LYS A 246 -96.44 41.84 -4.25
CA LYS A 246 -96.84 43.15 -4.77
C LYS A 246 -97.84 43.00 -5.91
N GLU A 247 -97.63 42.06 -6.82
CA GLU A 247 -98.58 41.74 -7.89
C GLU A 247 -99.92 41.25 -7.33
N TYR A 248 -99.92 40.32 -6.37
CA TYR A 248 -101.15 39.87 -5.69
C TYR A 248 -101.84 41.02 -4.96
N THR A 249 -101.10 41.90 -4.30
CA THR A 249 -101.66 43.10 -3.64
C THR A 249 -102.26 44.07 -4.67
N ASN A 250 -101.60 44.26 -5.81
CA ASN A 250 -102.11 45.08 -6.92
C ASN A 250 -103.33 44.45 -7.60
N GLN A 251 -103.37 43.12 -7.74
CA GLN A 251 -104.54 42.38 -8.22
C GLN A 251 -105.72 42.48 -7.24
N LEU A 252 -105.47 42.50 -5.92
CA LEU A 252 -106.52 42.65 -4.91
C LEU A 252 -107.15 44.06 -4.88
N VAL A 253 -106.46 45.09 -5.41
CA VAL A 253 -106.98 46.48 -5.55
C VAL A 253 -107.75 46.68 -6.87
N GLY A 254 -107.72 45.68 -7.76
CA GLY A 254 -108.35 45.73 -9.08
C GLY A 254 -109.54 44.80 -9.25
N GLN A 255 -110.46 44.73 -8.28
CA GLN A 255 -111.75 44.06 -8.53
C GLN A 255 -112.72 45.03 -9.23
N VAL A 256 -112.55 45.18 -10.54
CA VAL A 256 -113.55 45.80 -11.43
C VAL A 256 -114.07 44.74 -12.40
N ASN A 257 -115.36 44.48 -12.28
CA ASN A 257 -116.18 43.68 -13.17
C ASN A 257 -116.10 44.24 -14.61
N VAL A 258 -115.68 43.41 -15.57
CA VAL A 258 -115.84 43.69 -17.00
C VAL A 258 -116.47 42.47 -17.65
N GLU A 259 -117.75 42.62 -17.98
CA GLU A 259 -118.50 41.71 -18.83
C GLU A 259 -118.00 41.80 -20.28
N MET A 260 -117.69 40.62 -20.83
CA MET A 260 -118.00 40.16 -22.18
C MET A 260 -117.71 41.11 -23.36
N ASP A 261 -116.70 40.74 -24.17
CA ASP A 261 -116.84 40.83 -25.63
C ASP A 261 -116.16 39.61 -26.29
N ALA A 262 -116.98 38.75 -26.86
CA ALA A 262 -116.54 37.56 -27.59
C ALA A 262 -116.17 37.97 -29.02
N ALA A 263 -114.92 38.40 -29.20
CA ALA A 263 -114.32 38.58 -30.50
C ALA A 263 -114.00 37.19 -31.14
N PRO A 264 -114.00 37.10 -32.48
CA PRO A 264 -114.40 35.92 -33.24
C PRO A 264 -113.45 34.74 -33.06
N GLY A 265 -114.03 33.53 -33.01
CA GLY A 265 -113.37 32.27 -32.70
C GLY A 265 -111.97 32.14 -33.28
N VAL A 266 -110.98 32.30 -32.40
CA VAL A 266 -109.64 31.76 -32.63
C VAL A 266 -109.81 30.25 -32.77
N ASP A 267 -109.29 29.72 -33.87
CA ASP A 267 -109.30 28.30 -34.19
C ASP A 267 -108.61 27.52 -33.06
N LEU A 268 -109.42 27.07 -32.09
CA LEU A 268 -108.96 26.38 -30.89
C LEU A 268 -108.19 25.10 -31.25
N THR A 269 -108.54 24.51 -32.39
CA THR A 269 -107.86 23.33 -32.92
C THR A 269 -106.44 23.67 -33.36
N ARG A 270 -106.22 24.83 -33.99
CA ARG A 270 -104.87 25.32 -34.32
C ARG A 270 -104.06 25.64 -33.07
N ALA A 271 -104.63 26.35 -32.09
CA ALA A 271 -103.93 26.69 -30.85
C ALA A 271 -103.59 25.46 -29.98
N LEU A 272 -104.49 24.48 -29.89
CA LEU A 272 -104.22 23.19 -29.24
C LEU A 272 -103.16 22.38 -29.99
N SER A 273 -103.15 22.42 -31.33
CA SER A 273 -102.12 21.78 -32.16
C SER A 273 -100.75 22.42 -31.97
N GLU A 274 -100.66 23.76 -31.97
CA GLU A 274 -99.43 24.51 -31.68
C GLU A 274 -98.90 24.22 -30.27
N MET A 275 -99.77 24.19 -29.24
CA MET A 275 -99.34 23.79 -27.90
C MET A 275 -98.82 22.36 -27.85
N ARG A 276 -99.48 21.43 -28.56
CA ARG A 276 -99.05 20.03 -28.61
C ARG A 276 -97.70 19.88 -29.29
N GLU A 277 -97.47 20.60 -30.38
CA GLU A 277 -96.19 20.65 -31.10
C GLU A 277 -95.08 21.27 -30.24
N GLN A 278 -95.38 22.32 -29.47
CA GLN A 278 -94.43 22.89 -28.49
C GLN A 278 -94.08 21.89 -27.38
N TYR A 279 -95.07 21.17 -26.83
CA TYR A 279 -94.82 20.14 -25.81
C TYR A 279 -94.05 18.94 -26.36
N GLU A 280 -94.36 18.48 -27.57
CA GLU A 280 -93.58 17.44 -28.25
C GLU A 280 -92.15 17.91 -28.51
N GLY A 281 -91.96 19.16 -28.96
CA GLY A 281 -90.64 19.75 -29.15
C GLY A 281 -89.83 19.84 -27.85
N ILE A 282 -90.44 20.25 -26.74
CA ILE A 282 -89.79 20.32 -25.43
C ILE A 282 -89.47 18.90 -24.90
N ALA A 283 -90.39 17.95 -25.04
CA ALA A 283 -90.18 16.57 -24.61
C ALA A 283 -89.07 15.88 -25.41
N GLU A 284 -89.05 16.09 -26.73
CA GLU A 284 -88.02 15.56 -27.62
C GLU A 284 -86.66 16.22 -27.36
N LYS A 285 -86.61 17.54 -27.14
CA LYS A 285 -85.39 18.24 -26.73
C LYS A 285 -84.88 17.73 -25.38
N ASN A 286 -85.76 17.55 -24.39
CA ASN A 286 -85.40 17.01 -23.08
C ASN A 286 -84.83 15.58 -23.18
N ARG A 287 -85.42 14.74 -24.03
CA ARG A 287 -84.93 13.39 -24.33
C ARG A 287 -83.52 13.43 -24.94
N GLN A 288 -83.30 14.28 -25.94
CA GLN A 288 -81.99 14.44 -26.58
C GLN A 288 -80.95 15.00 -25.60
N ASP A 289 -81.30 15.99 -24.79
CA ASP A 289 -80.41 16.58 -23.78
C ASP A 289 -80.04 15.55 -22.70
N ALA A 290 -80.99 14.72 -22.27
CA ALA A 290 -80.73 13.62 -21.34
C ALA A 290 -79.80 12.55 -21.95
N GLU A 291 -80.06 12.11 -23.18
CA GLU A 291 -79.20 11.17 -23.90
C GLU A 291 -77.78 11.74 -24.07
N ALA A 292 -77.64 12.99 -24.51
CA ALA A 292 -76.35 13.65 -24.66
C ALA A 292 -75.60 13.77 -23.31
N TRP A 293 -76.31 14.08 -22.23
CA TRP A 293 -75.74 14.12 -20.88
C TRP A 293 -75.25 12.74 -20.43
N PHE A 294 -76.04 11.68 -20.66
CA PHE A 294 -75.63 10.30 -20.35
C PHE A 294 -74.42 9.86 -21.18
N PHE A 295 -74.38 10.18 -22.48
CA PHE A 295 -73.24 9.86 -23.33
C PHE A 295 -71.98 10.59 -22.87
N SER A 296 -72.07 11.90 -22.58
CA SER A 296 -70.95 12.69 -22.07
C SER A 296 -70.41 12.11 -20.76
N LYS A 297 -71.30 11.77 -19.80
CA LYS A 297 -70.87 11.20 -18.51
C LYS A 297 -70.28 9.80 -18.64
N THR A 298 -70.82 8.97 -19.54
CA THR A 298 -70.30 7.63 -19.82
C THR A 298 -68.94 7.70 -20.51
N GLU A 299 -68.75 8.63 -21.44
CA GLU A 299 -67.48 8.86 -22.12
C GLU A 299 -66.40 9.35 -21.14
N GLU A 300 -66.73 10.28 -20.26
CA GLU A 300 -65.84 10.76 -19.20
C GLU A 300 -65.42 9.63 -18.26
N LEU A 301 -66.39 8.84 -17.77
CA LEU A 301 -66.11 7.68 -16.93
C LEU A 301 -65.26 6.64 -17.66
N SER A 302 -65.52 6.40 -18.95
CA SER A 302 -64.71 5.47 -19.76
C SER A 302 -63.27 5.96 -19.92
N LYS A 303 -63.04 7.27 -20.08
CA LYS A 303 -61.70 7.86 -20.15
C LYS A 303 -60.98 7.74 -18.81
N GLU A 304 -61.67 8.00 -17.70
CA GLU A 304 -61.11 7.88 -16.36
C GLU A 304 -60.74 6.42 -16.03
N VAL A 305 -61.61 5.46 -16.36
CA VAL A 305 -61.33 4.03 -16.20
C VAL A 305 -60.14 3.59 -17.05
N ALA A 306 -60.03 4.08 -18.29
CA ALA A 306 -58.88 3.77 -19.16
C ALA A 306 -57.57 4.33 -18.57
N SER A 307 -57.56 5.59 -18.13
CA SER A 307 -56.42 6.24 -17.49
C SER A 307 -56.00 5.53 -16.20
N ASN A 308 -56.96 5.22 -15.32
CA ASN A 308 -56.69 4.48 -14.08
C ASN A 308 -56.17 3.07 -14.37
N THR A 309 -56.68 2.40 -15.40
CA THR A 309 -56.18 1.08 -15.82
C THR A 309 -54.73 1.17 -16.30
N GLU A 310 -54.39 2.18 -17.10
CA GLU A 310 -53.02 2.41 -17.57
C GLU A 310 -52.07 2.69 -16.40
N MET A 311 -52.47 3.54 -15.45
CA MET A 311 -51.70 3.83 -14.24
C MET A 311 -51.50 2.59 -13.36
N ILE A 312 -52.51 1.73 -13.23
CA ILE A 312 -52.39 0.45 -12.52
C ILE A 312 -51.41 -0.48 -13.24
N GLN A 313 -51.46 -0.56 -14.58
CA GLN A 313 -50.53 -1.39 -15.34
C GLN A 313 -49.09 -0.87 -15.24
N SER A 314 -48.87 0.45 -15.34
CA SER A 314 -47.53 1.04 -15.21
C SER A 314 -46.94 0.80 -13.81
N SER A 315 -47.72 1.03 -12.76
CA SER A 315 -47.31 0.74 -11.37
C SER A 315 -47.01 -0.75 -11.18
N LYS A 316 -47.83 -1.64 -11.76
CA LYS A 316 -47.57 -3.08 -11.72
C LYS A 316 -46.26 -3.46 -12.42
N THR A 317 -45.95 -2.85 -13.57
CA THR A 317 -44.68 -3.10 -14.26
C THR A 317 -43.49 -2.60 -13.44
N GLU A 318 -43.58 -1.41 -12.86
CA GLU A 318 -42.54 -0.83 -12.00
C GLU A 318 -42.27 -1.71 -10.76
N ILE A 319 -43.32 -2.18 -10.08
CA ILE A 319 -43.19 -3.12 -8.96
C ILE A 319 -42.49 -4.42 -9.40
N THR A 320 -42.80 -4.90 -10.60
CA THR A 320 -42.19 -6.14 -11.11
C THR A 320 -40.71 -5.93 -11.44
N ASP A 321 -40.35 -4.79 -12.01
CA ASP A 321 -38.96 -4.44 -12.31
C ASP A 321 -38.15 -4.21 -11.04
N LEU A 322 -38.70 -3.48 -10.06
CA LEU A 322 -38.09 -3.32 -8.73
C LEU A 322 -37.88 -4.66 -8.01
N ARG A 323 -38.82 -5.61 -8.16
CA ARG A 323 -38.63 -6.97 -7.62
C ARG A 323 -37.50 -7.71 -8.33
N ARG A 324 -37.35 -7.57 -9.64
CA ARG A 324 -36.25 -8.18 -10.40
C ARG A 324 -34.91 -7.57 -10.02
N THR A 325 -34.82 -6.25 -9.86
CA THR A 325 -33.57 -5.59 -9.44
C THR A 325 -33.19 -5.96 -8.01
N LEU A 326 -34.15 -6.04 -7.09
CA LEU A 326 -33.92 -6.52 -5.72
C LEU A 326 -33.37 -7.94 -5.72
N GLN A 327 -34.00 -8.86 -6.45
CA GLN A 327 -33.50 -10.24 -6.58
C GLN A 327 -32.09 -10.29 -7.19
N GLY A 328 -31.80 -9.46 -8.20
CA GLY A 328 -30.46 -9.35 -8.78
C GLY A 328 -29.42 -8.87 -7.78
N LEU A 329 -29.73 -7.83 -7.00
CA LEU A 329 -28.86 -7.31 -5.94
C LEU A 329 -28.65 -8.32 -4.81
N GLU A 330 -29.67 -9.10 -4.46
CA GLU A 330 -29.56 -10.13 -3.44
C GLU A 330 -28.68 -11.29 -3.89
N ILE A 331 -28.78 -11.71 -5.16
CA ILE A 331 -27.86 -12.71 -5.74
C ILE A 331 -26.44 -12.18 -5.76
N GLU A 332 -26.23 -10.92 -6.18
CA GLU A 332 -24.90 -10.30 -6.18
C GLU A 332 -24.32 -10.27 -4.77
N LEU A 333 -25.11 -9.88 -3.76
CA LEU A 333 -24.71 -9.89 -2.35
C LEU A 333 -24.30 -11.29 -1.90
N GLN A 334 -25.08 -12.32 -2.21
CA GLN A 334 -24.72 -13.71 -1.88
C GLN A 334 -23.44 -14.16 -2.58
N SER A 335 -23.23 -13.75 -3.84
CA SER A 335 -22.00 -14.05 -4.58
C SER A 335 -20.78 -13.40 -3.93
N GLN A 336 -20.89 -12.13 -3.52
CA GLN A 336 -19.81 -11.40 -2.87
C GLN A 336 -19.49 -11.98 -1.49
N LEU A 337 -20.49 -12.42 -0.73
CA LEU A 337 -20.29 -13.14 0.53
C LEU A 337 -19.56 -14.47 0.29
N SER A 338 -19.89 -15.21 -0.77
CA SER A 338 -19.17 -16.43 -1.14
C SER A 338 -17.72 -16.17 -1.52
N VAL A 339 -17.45 -15.10 -2.28
CA VAL A 339 -16.08 -14.69 -2.65
C VAL A 339 -15.28 -14.29 -1.42
N LYS A 340 -15.87 -13.48 -0.54
CA LYS A 340 -15.27 -13.08 0.74
C LYS A 340 -14.87 -14.32 1.55
N ALA A 341 -15.79 -15.26 1.74
CA ALA A 341 -15.52 -16.48 2.50
C ALA A 341 -14.38 -17.31 1.86
N GLY A 342 -14.34 -17.39 0.53
CA GLY A 342 -13.24 -18.04 -0.20
C GLY A 342 -11.88 -17.36 0.01
N LEU A 343 -11.85 -16.02 -0.02
CA LEU A 343 -10.63 -15.24 0.23
C LEU A 343 -10.16 -15.36 1.68
N GLU A 344 -11.07 -15.29 2.66
CA GLU A 344 -10.75 -15.51 4.08
C GLU A 344 -10.17 -16.92 4.31
N SER A 345 -10.75 -17.94 3.68
CA SER A 345 -10.23 -19.31 3.74
C SER A 345 -8.84 -19.42 3.11
N SER A 346 -8.62 -18.81 1.95
CA SER A 346 -7.31 -18.81 1.29
C SER A 346 -6.26 -18.06 2.12
N LEU A 347 -6.63 -16.95 2.76
CA LEU A 347 -5.75 -16.21 3.65
C LEU A 347 -5.33 -17.09 4.84
N ALA A 348 -6.31 -17.68 5.53
CA ALA A 348 -6.06 -18.57 6.66
C ALA A 348 -5.17 -19.77 6.28
N GLU A 349 -5.37 -20.36 5.09
CA GLU A 349 -4.53 -21.44 4.58
C GLU A 349 -3.08 -20.96 4.35
N THR A 350 -2.89 -19.79 3.76
CA THR A 350 -1.55 -19.22 3.53
C THR A 350 -0.85 -18.88 4.84
N GLU A 351 -1.55 -18.28 5.80
CA GLU A 351 -1.01 -17.98 7.14
C GLU A 351 -0.59 -19.25 7.86
N ASN A 352 -1.42 -20.29 7.84
CA ASN A 352 -1.09 -21.58 8.46
C ASN A 352 0.11 -22.26 7.79
N ARG A 353 0.20 -22.17 6.45
CA ARG A 353 1.37 -22.67 5.71
C ARG A 353 2.65 -21.95 6.13
N TYR A 354 2.64 -20.62 6.21
CA TYR A 354 3.81 -19.86 6.65
C TYR A 354 4.14 -20.09 8.12
N ALA A 355 3.14 -20.22 9.00
CA ALA A 355 3.35 -20.59 10.40
C ALA A 355 4.05 -21.95 10.53
N THR A 356 3.62 -22.94 9.73
CA THR A 356 4.26 -24.26 9.70
C THR A 356 5.70 -24.18 9.19
N GLN A 357 5.96 -23.41 8.13
CA GLN A 357 7.32 -23.21 7.61
C GLN A 357 8.23 -22.53 8.64
N LEU A 358 7.71 -21.51 9.34
CA LEU A 358 8.45 -20.83 10.40
C LEU A 358 8.77 -21.79 11.55
N GLN A 359 7.81 -22.63 11.96
CA GLN A 359 8.03 -23.66 12.98
C GLN A 359 9.09 -24.68 12.54
N GLN A 360 9.11 -25.09 11.27
CA GLN A 360 10.15 -25.98 10.74
C GLN A 360 11.54 -25.33 10.80
N ILE A 361 11.66 -24.06 10.37
CA ILE A 361 12.93 -23.33 10.44
C ILE A 361 13.39 -23.17 11.89
N GLN A 362 12.48 -22.81 12.81
CA GLN A 362 12.78 -22.73 14.23
C GLN A 362 13.26 -24.06 14.81
N GLY A 363 12.67 -25.18 14.37
CA GLY A 363 13.13 -26.53 14.74
C GLY A 363 14.56 -26.83 14.26
N ILE A 364 14.91 -26.43 13.03
CA ILE A 364 16.27 -26.58 12.50
C ILE A 364 17.26 -25.72 13.29
N ILE A 365 16.92 -24.46 13.56
CA ILE A 365 17.75 -23.55 14.37
C ILE A 365 18.00 -24.17 15.74
N SER A 366 16.96 -24.62 16.43
CA SER A 366 17.08 -25.24 17.75
C SER A 366 17.98 -26.49 17.73
N ASN A 367 17.88 -27.34 16.70
CA ASN A 367 18.77 -28.49 16.56
C ASN A 367 20.23 -28.09 16.39
N ILE A 368 20.51 -27.08 15.54
CA ILE A 368 21.88 -26.56 15.34
C ILE A 368 22.42 -25.92 16.63
N GLU A 369 21.60 -25.19 17.37
CA GLU A 369 21.98 -24.60 18.66
C GLU A 369 22.36 -25.68 19.68
N VAL A 370 21.61 -26.78 19.72
CA VAL A 370 21.93 -27.94 20.58
C VAL A 370 23.25 -28.57 20.16
N GLN A 371 23.45 -28.86 18.87
CA GLN A 371 24.72 -29.43 18.36
C GLN A 371 25.92 -28.52 18.68
N LEU A 372 25.75 -27.21 18.54
CA LEU A 372 26.81 -26.24 18.84
C LEU A 372 27.12 -26.19 20.35
N SER A 373 26.11 -26.31 21.21
CA SER A 373 26.30 -26.46 22.65
C SER A 373 27.01 -27.76 23.02
N GLU A 374 26.66 -28.88 22.38
CA GLU A 374 27.31 -30.17 22.59
C GLU A 374 28.80 -30.13 22.22
N LEU A 375 29.13 -29.58 21.04
CA LEU A 375 30.52 -29.42 20.59
C LEU A 375 31.34 -28.52 21.53
N ARG A 376 30.74 -27.44 22.04
CA ARG A 376 31.38 -26.57 23.05
C ARG A 376 31.70 -27.33 24.33
N ASN A 377 30.75 -28.11 24.84
CA ASN A 377 30.95 -28.92 26.03
C ASN A 377 32.03 -30.00 25.81
N GLU A 378 32.04 -30.63 24.63
CA GLU A 378 33.07 -31.61 24.29
C GLU A 378 34.46 -30.97 24.20
N MET A 379 34.58 -29.80 23.57
CA MET A 379 35.83 -29.03 23.51
C MET A 379 36.32 -28.63 24.90
N GLU A 380 35.43 -28.19 25.78
CA GLU A 380 35.78 -27.85 27.16
C GLU A 380 36.27 -29.08 27.93
N CYS A 381 35.61 -30.23 27.76
CA CYS A 381 36.06 -31.49 28.36
C CYS A 381 37.45 -31.91 27.85
N GLN A 382 37.69 -31.85 26.53
CA GLN A 382 39.00 -32.13 25.94
C GLN A 382 40.08 -31.18 26.47
N ASN A 383 39.77 -29.89 26.62
CA ASN A 383 40.69 -28.91 27.18
C ASN A 383 41.07 -29.25 28.63
N GLN A 384 40.09 -29.64 29.45
CA GLN A 384 40.33 -30.09 30.83
C GLN A 384 41.22 -31.35 30.87
N GLN A 385 40.96 -32.34 30.00
CA GLN A 385 41.80 -33.54 29.88
C GLN A 385 43.24 -33.20 29.45
N TYR A 386 43.39 -32.28 28.48
CA TYR A 386 44.70 -31.82 28.02
C TYR A 386 45.48 -31.12 29.15
N ASN A 387 44.83 -30.25 29.92
CA ASN A 387 45.46 -29.59 31.08
C ASN A 387 45.91 -30.59 32.14
N MET A 388 45.10 -31.63 32.42
CA MET A 388 45.49 -32.70 33.34
C MET A 388 46.71 -33.48 32.83
N LEU A 389 46.74 -33.80 31.53
CA LEU A 389 47.89 -34.49 30.93
C LEU A 389 49.14 -33.63 30.95
N LEU A 390 49.00 -32.32 30.73
CA LEU A 390 50.10 -31.36 30.84
C LEU A 390 50.65 -31.31 32.27
N ASP A 391 49.79 -31.29 33.29
CA ASP A 391 50.20 -31.32 34.71
C ASP A 391 50.95 -32.62 35.08
N ILE A 392 50.49 -33.76 34.58
CA ILE A 392 51.21 -35.03 34.75
C ILE A 392 52.57 -34.99 34.04
N LYS A 393 52.63 -34.46 32.81
CA LYS A 393 53.86 -34.32 32.04
C LYS A 393 54.87 -33.45 32.78
N THR A 394 54.46 -32.27 33.25
CA THR A 394 55.36 -31.35 33.98
C THR A 394 55.86 -31.98 35.27
N ARG A 395 55.02 -32.74 35.99
CA ARG A 395 55.44 -33.52 37.16
C ARG A 395 56.47 -34.59 36.82
N LEU A 396 56.24 -35.38 35.77
CA LEU A 396 57.20 -36.40 35.32
C LEU A 396 58.53 -35.79 34.87
N GLU A 397 58.49 -34.65 34.18
CA GLU A 397 59.71 -33.90 33.82
C GLU A 397 60.50 -33.44 35.06
N GLN A 398 59.82 -33.00 36.12
CA GLN A 398 60.46 -32.70 37.40
C GLN A 398 61.10 -33.94 38.04
N GLU A 399 60.39 -35.07 38.07
CA GLU A 399 60.93 -36.34 38.58
C GLU A 399 62.18 -36.77 37.78
N ILE A 400 62.14 -36.72 36.45
CA ILE A 400 63.28 -36.99 35.57
C ILE A 400 64.45 -36.06 35.88
N ALA A 401 64.21 -34.76 36.03
CA ALA A 401 65.25 -33.79 36.39
C ALA A 401 65.88 -34.13 37.76
N THR A 402 65.10 -34.56 38.74
CA THR A 402 65.64 -35.02 40.03
C THR A 402 66.46 -36.30 39.88
N TYR A 403 66.01 -37.25 39.05
CA TYR A 403 66.77 -38.47 38.78
C TYR A 403 68.11 -38.16 38.08
N HIS A 404 68.13 -37.25 37.10
CA HIS A 404 69.37 -36.77 36.48
C HIS A 404 70.33 -36.14 37.50
N SER A 405 69.83 -35.26 38.38
CA SER A 405 70.65 -34.63 39.42
C SER A 405 71.24 -35.65 40.42
N LEU A 406 70.47 -36.68 40.79
CA LEU A 406 70.94 -37.78 41.63
C LEU A 406 72.04 -38.61 40.94
N LEU A 407 71.87 -38.91 39.65
CA LEU A 407 72.90 -39.61 38.86
C LEU A 407 74.17 -38.76 38.73
N GLU A 408 74.07 -37.48 38.37
CA GLU A 408 75.22 -36.58 38.30
C GLU A 408 75.93 -36.40 39.65
N GLY A 409 75.18 -36.37 40.76
CA GLY A 409 75.74 -36.33 42.11
C GLY A 409 76.44 -37.63 42.52
N GLN A 410 76.00 -38.77 41.99
CA GLN A 410 76.66 -40.07 42.19
C GLN A 410 77.89 -40.21 41.28
N ASP A 411 77.85 -39.72 40.04
CA ASP A 411 79.00 -39.62 39.14
C ASP A 411 80.06 -38.67 39.69
N SER A 412 79.67 -37.55 40.32
CA SER A 412 80.59 -36.65 41.01
C SER A 412 81.31 -37.33 42.19
N LYS A 413 80.59 -38.16 42.98
CA LYS A 413 81.20 -38.98 44.05
C LYS A 413 82.06 -40.12 43.49
N MET A 414 81.71 -40.67 42.32
CA MET A 414 82.50 -41.69 41.64
C MET A 414 83.76 -41.11 40.99
N VAL A 415 83.72 -39.87 40.52
CA VAL A 415 84.86 -39.08 40.04
C VAL A 415 85.77 -38.68 41.21
N ASP A 416 85.23 -38.33 42.38
CA ASP A 416 86.04 -38.07 43.58
C ASP A 416 86.72 -39.35 44.11
N LEU A 417 86.05 -40.52 43.99
CA LEU A 417 86.64 -41.84 44.25
C LEU A 417 87.69 -42.24 43.19
N ARG A 418 87.55 -41.83 41.93
CA ARG A 418 88.56 -42.04 40.87
C ARG A 418 89.73 -41.05 40.93
N THR A 419 89.57 -39.89 41.58
CA THR A 419 90.65 -38.91 41.72
C THR A 419 91.69 -39.31 42.79
N ARG A 420 91.46 -40.41 43.53
CA ARG A 420 92.46 -41.00 44.45
C ARG A 420 93.24 -42.21 43.89
N GLU A 421 92.99 -42.63 42.66
CA GLU A 421 93.85 -43.54 41.91
C GLU A 421 93.80 -43.20 40.40
N GLY A 422 94.87 -42.57 39.89
CA GLY A 422 95.17 -42.59 38.45
C GLY A 422 95.04 -41.27 37.70
N SER A 423 96.04 -40.40 37.88
CA SER A 423 96.41 -39.37 36.91
C SER A 423 96.95 -40.01 35.63
N LEU A 424 96.35 -39.72 34.45
CA LEU A 424 97.00 -39.40 33.15
C LEU A 424 96.10 -39.75 31.94
N GLY A 425 95.71 -38.70 31.20
CA GLY A 425 95.35 -38.72 29.78
C GLY A 425 93.96 -39.28 29.47
N GLY A 426 93.12 -38.66 28.65
CA GLY A 426 93.28 -37.55 27.72
C GLY A 426 91.95 -37.47 26.96
N ILE A 427 91.54 -36.23 26.72
CA ILE A 427 90.30 -35.78 26.10
C ILE A 427 90.15 -36.35 24.68
N ASP A 428 88.96 -36.87 24.33
CA ASP A 428 88.30 -36.47 23.09
C ASP A 428 86.77 -36.60 23.20
N GLY A 429 86.10 -35.45 23.18
CA GLY A 429 84.66 -35.32 23.33
C GLY A 429 83.97 -35.29 21.96
N SER A 430 83.10 -36.26 21.71
CA SER A 430 82.11 -36.16 20.63
C SER A 430 80.83 -35.59 21.22
N SER A 431 80.56 -34.32 20.94
CA SER A 431 79.31 -33.63 21.31
C SER A 431 78.22 -33.97 20.30
N SER A 432 77.36 -34.95 20.62
CA SER A 432 76.10 -35.14 19.89
C SER A 432 75.05 -34.15 20.41
N SER A 433 74.98 -32.98 19.78
CA SER A 433 73.88 -32.02 19.96
C SER A 433 72.57 -32.65 19.48
N SER A 434 71.66 -32.93 20.41
CA SER A 434 70.31 -33.39 20.09
C SER A 434 69.46 -32.18 19.73
N LYS A 435 69.21 -31.97 18.43
CA LYS A 435 68.30 -30.94 17.90
C LYS A 435 66.86 -31.37 18.09
N VAL A 436 66.05 -30.50 18.70
CA VAL A 436 64.62 -30.75 18.94
C VAL A 436 63.83 -30.09 17.81
N GLN A 437 63.12 -30.89 17.02
CA GLN A 437 62.34 -30.41 15.88
C GLN A 437 60.85 -30.42 16.23
N ILE A 438 60.23 -29.23 16.28
CA ILE A 438 58.78 -29.08 16.53
C ILE A 438 58.09 -28.94 15.17
N THR A 439 57.12 -29.81 14.90
CA THR A 439 56.30 -29.78 13.68
C THR A 439 54.90 -29.33 14.06
N THR A 440 54.47 -28.19 13.51
CA THR A 440 53.10 -27.68 13.63
C THR A 440 52.37 -27.92 12.31
N GLU A 441 51.24 -28.62 12.38
CA GLU A 441 50.38 -28.92 11.24
C GLU A 441 49.04 -28.18 11.39
N GLU A 442 48.59 -27.54 10.32
CA GLU A 442 47.29 -26.87 10.25
C GLU A 442 46.38 -27.62 9.26
N SER A 443 45.18 -28.00 9.72
CA SER A 443 44.20 -28.74 8.93
C SER A 443 42.82 -28.10 9.02
N VAL A 444 42.11 -28.06 7.90
CA VAL A 444 40.69 -27.68 7.81
C VAL A 444 39.99 -28.76 6.97
N ASP A 445 38.85 -29.27 7.45
CA ASP A 445 38.09 -30.38 6.85
C ASP A 445 38.91 -31.65 6.55
N GLY A 446 39.87 -31.98 7.44
CA GLY A 446 40.60 -33.26 7.39
C GLY A 446 41.65 -33.37 6.28
N LYS A 447 42.01 -32.27 5.60
CA LYS A 447 43.12 -32.23 4.62
C LYS A 447 44.19 -31.24 5.08
N VAL A 448 45.43 -31.73 5.26
CA VAL A 448 46.57 -30.93 5.72
C VAL A 448 47.02 -29.97 4.62
N ILE A 449 47.01 -28.66 4.90
CA ILE A 449 47.23 -27.58 3.93
C ILE A 449 48.61 -26.93 4.09
N SER A 450 49.23 -27.07 5.26
CA SER A 450 50.57 -26.53 5.55
C SER A 450 51.26 -27.33 6.65
N SER A 451 52.54 -27.65 6.45
CA SER A 451 53.41 -28.27 7.45
C SER A 451 54.66 -27.42 7.58
N GLN A 452 54.85 -26.82 8.75
CA GLN A 452 56.03 -26.01 9.04
C GLN A 452 56.85 -26.65 10.14
N LYS A 453 58.10 -27.00 9.81
CA LYS A 453 59.08 -27.56 10.74
C LYS A 453 59.96 -26.44 11.27
N ARG A 454 60.03 -26.30 12.59
CA ARG A 454 60.95 -25.38 13.24
C ARG A 454 61.92 -26.18 14.11
N GLU A 455 63.21 -25.96 13.87
CA GLU A 455 64.30 -26.55 14.64
C GLU A 455 64.65 -25.59 15.79
N VAL A 456 64.68 -26.09 17.03
CA VAL A 456 65.07 -25.32 18.23
C VAL A 456 66.42 -25.82 18.72
#